data_AF-A0A934FS61-F1
#
_entry.id   AF-A0A934FS61-F1
#
_cell.length_a   1.000
_cell.length_b   1.000
_cell.length_c   1.000
_cell.angle_alpha   90.00
_cell.angle_beta   90.00
_cell.angle_gamma   90.00
#
_symmetry.space_group_name_H-M   'P 1'
#
loop_
_entity.id
_entity.type
_entity.pdbx_description
1 polymer ?
#
loop_
_entity_poly.entity_id
_entity_poly.type
_entity_poly.pdbx_seq_one_letter_code
_entity_poly.pdbx_strand_id
1 'polypeptide(L)'
;MTEHRTSWVRRCRVGGLDLFAKTYVYPDRRDRLRGVLRTTFLAPGRAVCESRALRWLLEHGIDAPRPLGVAEHRRGGWLRASLLVTEAWPGVALDAFLAPLGPDDRRRVLAAVWGFVATLHGLGFVDRNLDPRSLLVSGDGSGAFRVTKIDSPRARVLRPGRRYDRLVAADRERLTSGLAKLPGRS
;
A
#
# COMPACT_ATOMS: atom_id res chain seq x y z
N MET A 1 11.27 -9.07 -10.10
CA MET A 1 9.90 -9.62 -10.16
C MET A 1 9.68 -10.39 -8.87
N THR A 2 8.73 -9.99 -8.02
CA THR A 2 8.50 -10.65 -6.72
C THR A 2 7.35 -11.63 -6.87
N GLU A 3 7.66 -12.91 -7.02
CA GLU A 3 6.66 -13.98 -7.01
C GLU A 3 6.57 -14.58 -5.62
N HIS A 4 5.38 -14.48 -5.02
CA HIS A 4 5.01 -15.30 -3.88
C HIS A 4 3.99 -16.34 -4.37
N ARG A 5 3.99 -17.54 -3.76
CA ARG A 5 3.07 -18.64 -4.11
C ARG A 5 1.59 -18.22 -4.19
N THR A 6 1.20 -17.14 -3.51
CA THR A 6 -0.19 -16.66 -3.38
C THR A 6 -0.41 -15.26 -3.92
N SER A 7 0.62 -14.58 -4.45
CA SER A 7 0.47 -13.26 -5.06
C SER A 7 1.63 -12.90 -5.97
N TRP A 8 1.34 -12.20 -7.07
CA TRP A 8 2.34 -11.65 -7.97
C TRP A 8 1.95 -10.26 -8.45
N VAL A 9 2.95 -9.48 -8.84
CA VAL A 9 2.78 -8.15 -9.41
C VAL A 9 3.51 -8.11 -10.75
N ARG A 10 2.82 -7.68 -11.81
CA ARG A 10 3.41 -7.47 -13.13
C ARG A 10 3.26 -6.01 -13.54
N ARG A 11 4.34 -5.44 -14.08
CA ARG A 11 4.27 -4.18 -14.82
C ARG A 11 3.96 -4.52 -16.28
N CYS A 12 2.99 -3.86 -16.87
CA CYS A 12 2.68 -3.98 -18.29
C CYS A 12 2.47 -2.59 -18.89
N ARG A 13 2.65 -2.48 -20.21
CA ARG A 13 2.41 -1.26 -20.95
C ARG A 13 1.26 -1.48 -21.93
N VAL A 14 0.23 -0.66 -21.85
CA VAL A 14 -0.99 -0.77 -22.69
C VAL A 14 -1.40 0.62 -23.15
N GLY A 15 -1.53 0.83 -24.46
CA GLY A 15 -1.95 2.12 -25.01
C GLY A 15 -1.02 3.28 -24.60
N GLY A 16 0.27 3.02 -24.44
CA GLY A 16 1.26 4.01 -23.98
C GLY A 16 1.35 4.20 -22.47
N LEU A 17 0.37 3.72 -21.69
CA LEU A 17 0.35 3.82 -20.23
C LEU A 17 1.12 2.68 -19.57
N ASP A 18 1.90 3.00 -18.54
CA ASP A 18 2.50 2.02 -17.65
C ASP A 18 1.50 1.63 -16.55
N LEU A 19 1.28 0.33 -16.40
CA LEU A 19 0.29 -0.24 -15.49
C LEU A 19 0.93 -1.26 -14.55
N PHE A 20 0.35 -1.43 -13.37
CA PHE A 20 0.64 -2.52 -12.46
C PHE A 20 -0.59 -3.42 -12.28
N ALA A 21 -0.41 -4.71 -12.54
CA ALA A 21 -1.39 -5.76 -12.31
C ALA A 21 -0.98 -6.59 -11.08
N LYS A 22 -1.71 -6.46 -9.98
CA LYS A 22 -1.53 -7.21 -8.73
C LYS A 22 -2.56 -8.33 -8.64
N THR A 23 -2.10 -9.57 -8.68
CA THR A 23 -2.97 -10.74 -8.57
C THR A 23 -2.74 -11.44 -7.24
N TYR A 24 -3.83 -11.80 -6.57
CA TYR A 24 -3.85 -12.60 -5.35
C TYR A 24 -4.58 -13.91 -5.65
N VAL A 25 -3.98 -15.05 -5.31
CA VAL A 25 -4.54 -16.39 -5.52
C VAL A 25 -4.76 -17.06 -4.17
N TYR A 26 -5.91 -17.71 -4.02
CA TYR A 26 -6.36 -18.38 -2.80
C TYR A 26 -6.52 -19.90 -3.05
N PRO A 27 -5.42 -20.66 -3.13
CA PRO A 27 -5.43 -22.05 -3.57
C PRO A 27 -6.08 -23.01 -2.54
N ASP A 28 -5.82 -22.82 -1.25
CA ASP A 28 -5.97 -23.90 -0.28
C ASP A 28 -7.37 -24.11 0.31
N ARG A 29 -7.65 -25.37 0.69
CA ARG A 29 -8.82 -25.78 1.47
C ARG A 29 -8.65 -25.49 2.98
N ARG A 30 -7.41 -25.44 3.50
CA ARG A 30 -7.11 -25.14 4.91
C ARG A 30 -7.27 -23.65 5.24
N ASP A 31 -6.91 -22.76 4.31
CA ASP A 31 -7.21 -21.31 4.43
C ASP A 31 -8.71 -21.02 4.37
N ARG A 32 -9.51 -21.88 3.73
CA ARG A 32 -10.98 -21.75 3.73
C ARG A 32 -11.57 -21.99 5.11
N LEU A 33 -11.00 -22.88 5.94
CA LEU A 33 -11.49 -23.18 7.30
C LEU A 33 -11.10 -22.11 8.34
N ARG A 34 -9.91 -21.51 8.25
CA ARG A 34 -9.54 -20.37 9.13
C ARG A 34 -10.05 -19.02 8.64
N GLY A 35 -10.47 -18.96 7.37
CA GLY A 35 -10.93 -17.75 6.69
C GLY A 35 -12.42 -17.75 6.34
N VAL A 36 -13.25 -18.64 6.91
CA VAL A 36 -14.67 -18.82 6.52
C VAL A 36 -15.47 -17.51 6.55
N LEU A 37 -15.10 -16.51 7.35
CA LEU A 37 -15.77 -15.20 7.34
C LEU A 37 -15.08 -14.13 6.47
N ARG A 38 -13.85 -14.40 6.00
CA ARG A 38 -13.00 -13.46 5.23
C ARG A 38 -12.87 -13.82 3.74
N THR A 39 -13.28 -15.01 3.33
CA THR A 39 -13.18 -15.48 1.92
C THR A 39 -14.50 -16.02 1.35
N THR A 40 -15.60 -15.87 2.09
CA THR A 40 -16.96 -16.26 1.68
C THR A 40 -17.68 -15.15 0.92
N PHE A 41 -18.92 -15.44 0.50
CA PHE A 41 -19.76 -14.67 -0.41
C PHE A 41 -19.79 -13.16 -0.17
N LEU A 42 -19.67 -12.68 1.08
CA LEU A 42 -19.84 -11.26 1.43
C LEU A 42 -18.53 -10.50 1.67
N ALA A 43 -17.40 -11.20 1.87
CA ALA A 43 -16.15 -10.55 2.21
C ALA A 43 -15.44 -10.07 0.94
N PRO A 44 -15.10 -8.77 0.81
CA PRO A 44 -14.30 -8.28 -0.32
C PRO A 44 -12.89 -8.87 -0.28
N GLY A 45 -12.36 -9.21 -1.46
CA GLY A 45 -11.00 -9.65 -1.66
C GLY A 45 -9.98 -8.55 -1.43
N ARG A 46 -8.69 -8.92 -1.38
CA ARG A 46 -7.60 -7.97 -1.12
C ARG A 46 -7.53 -6.87 -2.18
N ALA A 47 -7.69 -7.24 -3.45
CA ALA A 47 -7.70 -6.30 -4.56
C ALA A 47 -8.82 -5.23 -4.44
N VAL A 48 -10.02 -5.63 -4.00
CA VAL A 48 -11.15 -4.70 -3.79
C VAL A 48 -10.87 -3.77 -2.62
N CYS A 49 -10.37 -4.30 -1.50
CA CYS A 49 -9.99 -3.49 -0.34
C CYS A 49 -8.90 -2.47 -0.68
N GLU A 50 -7.86 -2.87 -1.41
CA GLU A 50 -6.79 -1.97 -1.84
C GLU A 50 -7.31 -0.92 -2.85
N SER A 51 -8.13 -1.32 -3.82
CA SER A 51 -8.77 -0.38 -4.75
C SER A 51 -9.59 0.68 -4.02
N ARG A 52 -10.36 0.29 -2.99
CA ARG A 52 -11.12 1.23 -2.16
C ARG A 52 -10.21 2.18 -1.38
N ALA A 53 -9.11 1.67 -0.82
CA ALA A 53 -8.14 2.51 -0.13
C ALA A 53 -7.52 3.55 -1.07
N LEU A 54 -7.09 3.14 -2.27
CA LEU A 54 -6.53 4.04 -3.28
C LEU A 54 -7.54 5.08 -3.76
N ARG A 55 -8.80 4.69 -4.02
CA ARG A 55 -9.86 5.66 -4.37
C ARG A 55 -10.10 6.66 -3.25
N TRP A 56 -10.16 6.18 -2.00
CA TRP A 56 -10.32 7.06 -0.85
C TRP A 56 -9.19 8.09 -0.76
N LEU A 57 -7.93 7.69 -0.98
CA LEU A 57 -6.80 8.63 -1.01
C LEU A 57 -7.01 9.72 -2.06
N LEU A 58 -7.34 9.33 -3.30
CA LEU A 58 -7.58 10.26 -4.40
C LEU A 58 -8.75 11.22 -4.13
N GLU A 59 -9.85 10.70 -3.59
CA GLU A 59 -11.04 11.49 -3.23
C GLU A 59 -10.75 12.53 -2.14
N HIS A 60 -9.69 12.34 -1.34
CA HIS A 60 -9.26 13.25 -0.27
C HIS A 60 -8.04 14.08 -0.68
N GLY A 61 -7.76 14.20 -1.97
CA GLY A 61 -6.67 15.02 -2.51
C GLY A 61 -5.27 14.46 -2.26
N ILE A 62 -5.15 13.19 -1.85
CA ILE A 62 -3.88 12.52 -1.68
C ILE A 62 -3.52 11.82 -2.99
N ASP A 63 -2.41 12.23 -3.58
CA ASP A 63 -1.85 11.60 -4.78
C ASP A 63 -1.61 10.10 -4.54
N ALA A 64 -2.04 9.25 -5.47
CA ALA A 64 -1.95 7.80 -5.39
C ALA A 64 -2.07 7.14 -6.76
N PRO A 65 -1.59 5.90 -6.95
CA PRO A 65 -1.83 5.17 -8.20
C PRO A 65 -3.33 5.04 -8.47
N ARG A 66 -3.78 5.52 -9.64
CA ARG A 66 -5.18 5.47 -10.04
C ARG A 66 -5.63 4.02 -10.26
N PRO A 67 -6.64 3.52 -9.53
CA PRO A 67 -7.20 2.19 -9.81
C PRO A 67 -8.00 2.22 -11.11
N LEU A 68 -7.60 1.40 -12.08
CA LEU A 68 -8.27 1.28 -13.37
C LEU A 68 -9.35 0.20 -13.36
N GLY A 69 -9.11 -0.89 -12.62
CA GLY A 69 -10.03 -2.01 -12.58
C GLY A 69 -9.73 -2.96 -11.45
N VAL A 70 -10.79 -3.63 -10.99
CA VAL A 70 -10.68 -4.74 -10.04
C VAL A 70 -11.54 -5.90 -10.54
N ALA A 71 -11.04 -7.12 -10.39
CA ALA A 71 -11.77 -8.33 -10.73
C ALA A 71 -11.65 -9.35 -9.60
N GLU A 72 -12.71 -10.09 -9.35
CA GLU A 72 -12.72 -11.23 -8.44
C GLU A 72 -13.19 -12.48 -9.19
N HIS A 73 -12.49 -13.59 -8.99
CA HIS A 73 -12.93 -14.90 -9.45
C HIS A 73 -13.38 -15.71 -8.24
N ARG A 74 -14.65 -16.13 -8.22
CA ARG A 74 -15.26 -16.95 -7.18
C ARG A 74 -15.78 -18.26 -7.76
N ARG A 75 -15.66 -19.36 -7.00
CA ARG A 75 -16.23 -20.67 -7.36
C ARG A 75 -17.00 -21.23 -6.17
N GLY A 76 -18.32 -21.34 -6.33
CA GLY A 76 -19.24 -21.71 -5.24
C GLY A 76 -19.24 -20.69 -4.10
N GLY A 77 -19.14 -19.40 -4.41
CA GLY A 77 -19.05 -18.30 -3.42
C GLY A 77 -17.68 -18.03 -2.82
N TRP A 78 -16.77 -18.98 -2.91
CA TRP A 78 -15.42 -18.88 -2.37
C TRP A 78 -14.51 -18.09 -3.30
N LEU A 79 -13.85 -17.05 -2.77
CA LEU A 79 -12.84 -16.28 -3.49
C LEU A 79 -11.65 -17.17 -3.88
N ARG A 80 -11.33 -17.20 -5.19
CA ARG A 80 -10.25 -17.99 -5.79
C ARG A 80 -9.09 -17.15 -6.23
N ALA A 81 -9.40 -16.00 -6.82
CA ALA A 81 -8.42 -15.00 -7.17
C ALA A 81 -9.04 -13.61 -7.08
N SER A 82 -8.19 -12.61 -6.91
CA SER A 82 -8.56 -11.21 -7.08
C SER A 82 -7.44 -10.46 -7.78
N LEU A 83 -7.78 -9.57 -8.70
CA LEU A 83 -6.86 -8.79 -9.52
C LEU A 83 -7.16 -7.30 -9.31
N LEU A 84 -6.12 -6.51 -9.08
CA LEU A 84 -6.16 -5.05 -9.10
C LEU A 84 -5.24 -4.55 -10.22
N VAL A 85 -5.76 -3.69 -11.07
CA VAL A 85 -4.98 -2.96 -12.08
C VAL A 85 -4.95 -1.48 -11.70
N THR A 86 -3.75 -0.91 -11.62
CA THR A 86 -3.55 0.53 -11.39
C THR A 86 -2.65 1.13 -12.46
N GLU A 87 -2.74 2.44 -12.65
CA GLU A 87 -1.68 3.21 -13.30
C GLU A 87 -0.37 3.10 -12.49
N ALA A 88 0.77 3.26 -13.16
CA ALA A 88 2.04 3.45 -12.49
C ALA A 88 2.12 4.84 -11.89
N TRP A 89 2.49 4.92 -10.62
CA TRP A 89 2.80 6.20 -9.98
C TRP A 89 4.27 6.56 -10.22
N PRO A 90 4.60 7.82 -10.55
CA PRO A 90 5.94 8.22 -10.99
C PRO A 90 6.94 8.32 -9.83
N GLY A 91 7.31 7.19 -9.24
CA GLY A 91 8.35 7.11 -8.23
C GLY A 91 8.72 5.67 -7.86
N VAL A 92 9.48 5.51 -6.78
CA VAL A 92 10.03 4.21 -6.36
C VAL A 92 9.76 3.97 -4.87
N ALA A 93 9.88 2.71 -4.43
CA ALA A 93 9.69 2.36 -3.03
C ALA A 93 10.65 3.13 -2.11
N LEU A 94 10.19 3.52 -0.92
CA LEU A 94 10.97 4.36 0.01
C LEU A 94 12.30 3.71 0.39
N ASP A 95 12.34 2.39 0.59
CA ASP A 95 13.59 1.69 0.91
C ASP A 95 14.61 1.80 -0.24
N ALA A 96 14.17 1.63 -1.48
CA ALA A 96 14.99 1.85 -2.66
C ALA A 96 15.39 3.32 -2.83
N PHE A 97 14.48 4.26 -2.55
CA PHE A 97 14.74 5.71 -2.65
C PHE A 97 15.80 6.17 -1.63
N LEU A 98 15.77 5.64 -0.42
CA LEU A 98 16.69 6.01 0.66
C LEU A 98 18.08 5.37 0.53
N ALA A 99 18.19 4.23 -0.15
CA ALA A 99 19.43 3.46 -0.23
C ALA A 99 20.66 4.24 -0.77
N PRO A 100 20.55 5.08 -1.82
CA PRO A 100 21.68 5.83 -2.34
C PRO A 100 21.91 7.19 -1.64
N LEU A 101 21.02 7.63 -0.75
CA LEU A 101 21.05 8.99 -0.20
C LEU A 101 22.04 9.15 0.96
N GLY A 102 22.70 10.31 0.99
CA GLY A 102 23.46 10.75 2.16
C GLY A 102 22.56 11.12 3.35
N PRO A 103 23.13 11.34 4.54
CA PRO A 103 22.37 11.60 5.76
C PRO A 103 21.40 12.80 5.67
N ASP A 104 21.80 13.88 5.01
CA ASP A 104 21.00 15.11 4.92
C ASP A 104 19.77 14.94 4.03
N ASP A 105 19.95 14.41 2.83
CA ASP A 105 18.83 14.11 1.93
C ASP A 105 17.91 13.06 2.53
N ARG A 106 18.47 12.04 3.19
CA ARG A 106 17.69 11.04 3.93
C ARG A 106 16.83 11.69 5.01
N ARG A 107 17.37 12.63 5.80
CA ARG A 107 16.58 13.38 6.79
C ARG A 107 15.44 14.16 6.15
N ARG A 108 15.68 14.84 5.02
CA ARG A 108 14.64 15.59 4.29
C ARG A 108 13.52 14.70 3.77
N VAL A 109 13.86 13.55 3.16
CA VAL A 109 12.87 12.58 2.67
C VAL A 109 12.06 12.01 3.83
N LEU A 110 12.71 11.65 4.93
CA LEU A 110 12.02 11.13 6.12
C LEU A 110 11.07 12.16 6.73
N ALA A 111 11.45 13.45 6.74
CA ALA A 111 10.54 14.51 7.16
C ALA A 111 9.29 14.59 6.27
N ALA A 112 9.45 14.50 4.93
CA ALA A 112 8.33 14.46 4.00
C ALA A 112 7.43 13.23 4.21
N VAL A 113 8.04 12.06 4.44
CA VAL A 113 7.30 10.82 4.76
C VAL A 113 6.49 10.96 6.04
N TRP A 114 7.07 11.50 7.12
CA TRP A 114 6.35 11.69 8.37
C TRP A 114 5.25 12.74 8.26
N GLY A 115 5.46 13.81 7.49
CA GLY A 115 4.41 14.79 7.16
C GLY A 115 3.24 14.14 6.40
N PHE A 116 3.54 13.28 5.42
CA PHE A 116 2.53 12.50 4.70
C PHE A 116 1.75 11.57 5.63
N VAL A 117 2.44 10.81 6.49
CA VAL A 117 1.81 9.90 7.46
C VAL A 117 0.94 10.67 8.46
N ALA A 118 1.41 11.83 8.94
CA ALA A 118 0.62 12.70 9.80
C ALA A 118 -0.65 13.19 9.09
N THR A 119 -0.57 13.51 7.81
CA THR A 119 -1.73 13.90 6.98
C THR A 119 -2.74 12.75 6.86
N LEU A 120 -2.28 11.53 6.56
CA LEU A 120 -3.15 10.35 6.50
C LEU A 120 -3.91 10.15 7.83
N HIS A 121 -3.18 10.16 8.94
CA HIS A 121 -3.75 10.03 10.27
C HIS A 121 -4.71 11.19 10.57
N GLY A 122 -4.36 12.44 10.25
CA GLY A 122 -5.23 13.61 10.41
C GLY A 122 -6.60 13.47 9.71
N LEU A 123 -6.65 12.74 8.60
CA LEU A 123 -7.88 12.44 7.85
C LEU A 123 -8.61 11.16 8.34
N GLY A 124 -8.13 10.53 9.42
CA GLY A 124 -8.69 9.32 10.00
C GLY A 124 -8.26 8.02 9.29
N PHE A 125 -7.34 8.09 8.32
CA PHE A 125 -6.86 6.92 7.58
C PHE A 125 -5.76 6.20 8.34
N VAL A 126 -6.00 4.95 8.71
CA VAL A 126 -5.03 4.06 9.33
C VAL A 126 -4.73 2.93 8.35
N ASP A 127 -3.47 2.74 8.00
CA ASP A 127 -3.06 1.81 6.94
C ASP A 127 -2.98 0.35 7.43
N ARG A 128 -2.44 0.14 8.65
CA ARG A 128 -2.23 -1.17 9.28
C ARG A 128 -1.25 -2.11 8.57
N ASN A 129 -0.56 -1.62 7.55
CA ASN A 129 0.52 -2.27 6.82
C ASN A 129 1.59 -1.23 6.42
N LEU A 130 1.80 -0.21 7.27
CA LEU A 130 2.67 0.92 6.95
C LEU A 130 4.13 0.50 7.09
N ASP A 131 4.77 0.20 5.97
CA ASP A 131 6.16 -0.21 5.88
C ASP A 131 6.89 0.57 4.76
N PRO A 132 8.23 0.68 4.78
CA PRO A 132 8.95 1.42 3.75
C PRO A 132 8.66 0.94 2.31
N ARG A 133 8.43 -0.35 2.06
CA ARG A 133 8.18 -0.87 0.70
C ARG A 133 6.80 -0.53 0.18
N SER A 134 5.86 -0.22 1.08
CA SER A 134 4.50 0.18 0.70
C SER A 134 4.34 1.69 0.55
N LEU A 135 5.39 2.47 0.77
CA LEU A 135 5.45 3.90 0.46
C LEU A 135 6.24 4.11 -0.84
N LEU A 136 5.70 4.91 -1.75
CA LEU A 136 6.43 5.38 -2.93
C LEU A 136 6.85 6.83 -2.73
N VAL A 137 8.04 7.17 -3.22
CA VAL A 137 8.60 8.52 -3.20
C VAL A 137 9.06 8.93 -4.59
N SER A 138 8.78 10.18 -4.93
CA SER A 138 9.32 10.85 -6.12
C SER A 138 9.96 12.17 -5.70
N GLY A 139 11.17 12.44 -6.18
CA GLY A 139 11.77 13.78 -6.14
C GLY A 139 11.64 14.43 -7.51
N ASP A 140 11.46 15.75 -7.54
CA ASP A 140 11.43 16.56 -8.76
C ASP A 140 12.78 17.26 -9.06
N GLY A 141 13.81 17.02 -8.24
CA GLY A 141 15.11 17.68 -8.32
C GLY A 141 15.16 19.08 -7.69
N SER A 142 14.01 19.69 -7.36
CA SER A 142 13.93 20.96 -6.64
C SER A 142 14.11 20.78 -5.12
N GLY A 143 14.10 19.52 -4.67
CA GLY A 143 14.15 19.16 -3.25
C GLY A 143 12.77 19.05 -2.61
N ALA A 144 11.70 19.16 -3.39
CA ALA A 144 10.36 18.74 -3.00
C ALA A 144 10.21 17.23 -3.21
N PHE A 145 9.57 16.56 -2.25
CA PHE A 145 9.29 15.13 -2.32
C PHE A 145 7.78 14.91 -2.31
N ARG A 146 7.29 14.10 -3.24
CA ARG A 146 5.94 13.55 -3.16
C ARG A 146 6.03 12.15 -2.57
N VAL A 147 5.08 11.85 -1.70
CA VAL A 147 4.97 10.55 -1.03
C VAL A 147 3.56 10.04 -1.25
N THR A 148 3.42 8.76 -1.57
CA THR A 148 2.12 8.10 -1.65
C THR A 148 2.17 6.71 -1.01
N LYS A 149 0.98 6.16 -0.71
CA LYS A 149 0.80 4.83 -0.15
C LYS A 149 0.25 3.87 -1.18
N ILE A 150 0.83 2.67 -1.23
CA ILE A 150 0.36 1.51 -2.00
C ILE A 150 0.18 0.30 -1.07
N ASP A 151 -0.44 -0.79 -1.54
CA ASP A 151 -0.60 -2.03 -0.76
C ASP A 151 -1.26 -1.80 0.62
N SER A 152 -2.47 -1.23 0.56
CA SER A 152 -3.31 -0.90 1.72
C SER A 152 -4.57 -1.77 1.87
N PRO A 153 -4.54 -3.10 1.65
CA PRO A 153 -5.75 -3.94 1.74
C PRO A 153 -6.33 -4.04 3.16
N ARG A 154 -5.58 -3.56 4.17
CA ARG A 154 -5.98 -3.56 5.58
C ARG A 154 -6.38 -2.19 6.11
N ALA A 155 -6.34 -1.15 5.27
CA ALA A 155 -6.62 0.20 5.68
C ALA A 155 -8.04 0.34 6.26
N ARG A 156 -8.19 1.31 7.15
CA ARG A 156 -9.45 1.66 7.81
C ARG A 156 -9.53 3.17 7.94
N VAL A 157 -10.73 3.70 7.72
CA VAL A 157 -11.05 5.09 8.03
C VAL A 157 -11.83 5.08 9.33
N LEU A 158 -11.31 5.76 10.34
CA LEU A 158 -11.83 5.75 11.70
C LEU A 158 -11.94 7.17 12.23
N ARG A 159 -12.92 7.42 13.11
CA ARG A 159 -12.99 8.67 13.87
C ARG A 159 -11.96 8.65 15.00
N PRO A 160 -11.45 9.82 15.43
CA PRO A 160 -10.57 9.94 16.59
C PRO A 160 -11.12 9.27 17.85
N GLY A 161 -10.25 8.67 18.65
CA GLY A 161 -10.58 7.99 19.90
C GLY A 161 -9.64 6.81 20.19
N ARG A 162 -9.78 6.18 21.37
CA ARG A 162 -8.82 5.18 21.89
C ARG A 162 -8.41 4.09 20.90
N ARG A 163 -9.36 3.58 20.11
CA ARG A 163 -9.09 2.54 19.10
C ARG A 163 -8.26 3.09 17.94
N TYR A 164 -8.58 4.29 17.46
CA TYR A 164 -7.85 4.98 16.42
C TYR A 164 -6.43 5.30 16.90
N ASP A 165 -6.27 5.86 18.10
CA ASP A 165 -4.96 6.23 18.68
C ASP A 165 -4.02 5.02 18.77
N ARG A 166 -4.54 3.88 19.21
CA ARG A 166 -3.79 2.62 19.27
C ARG A 166 -3.29 2.17 17.91
N LEU A 167 -4.12 2.31 16.88
CA LEU A 167 -3.76 1.88 15.53
C LEU A 167 -2.79 2.85 14.86
N VAL A 168 -2.94 4.15 15.10
CA VAL A 168 -1.96 5.18 14.69
C VAL A 168 -0.59 4.90 15.30
N ALA A 169 -0.55 4.62 16.61
CA ALA A 169 0.69 4.26 17.30
C ALA A 169 1.34 3.01 16.67
N ALA A 170 0.54 1.98 16.36
CA ALA A 170 1.03 0.77 15.71
C ALA A 170 1.55 1.00 14.27
N ASP A 171 0.93 1.90 13.51
CA ASP A 171 1.43 2.30 12.18
C ASP A 171 2.78 3.00 12.30
N ARG A 172 2.92 3.95 13.24
CA ARG A 172 4.16 4.67 13.50
C ARG A 172 5.29 3.72 13.92
N GLU A 173 5.01 2.83 14.88
CA GLU A 173 5.98 1.84 15.36
C GLU A 173 6.46 0.93 14.23
N ARG A 174 5.54 0.47 13.37
CA ARG A 174 5.87 -0.38 12.22
C ARG A 174 6.77 0.33 11.23
N LEU A 175 6.47 1.58 10.89
CA LEU A 175 7.30 2.38 9.97
C LEU A 175 8.68 2.63 10.58
N THR A 176 8.75 3.08 11.84
CA THR A 176 10.01 3.30 12.56
C THR A 176 10.88 2.05 12.58
N SER A 177 10.28 0.91 12.92
CA SER A 177 10.95 -0.40 12.93
C SER A 177 11.39 -0.86 11.54
N GLY A 178 10.60 -0.56 10.50
CA GLY A 178 10.96 -0.83 9.11
C GLY A 178 12.17 0.01 8.67
N LEU A 179 12.16 1.31 9.00
CA LEU A 179 13.23 2.25 8.68
C LEU A 179 14.55 1.89 9.40
N ALA A 180 14.48 1.44 10.65
CA ALA A 180 15.65 1.03 11.43
C ALA A 180 16.36 -0.21 10.85
N LYS A 181 15.65 -1.04 10.07
CA LYS A 181 16.22 -2.22 9.39
C LYS A 181 16.87 -1.91 8.05
N LEU A 182 16.69 -0.69 7.54
CA LEU A 182 17.31 -0.31 6.28
C LEU A 182 18.81 -0.10 6.51
N PRO A 183 19.69 -0.64 5.64
CA PRO A 183 21.12 -0.45 5.79
C PRO A 183 21.44 1.05 5.84
N GLY A 184 22.09 1.47 6.92
CA GLY A 184 22.72 2.78 6.99
C GLY A 184 24.06 2.66 6.30
N ARG A 185 24.26 3.37 5.20
CA ARG A 185 25.63 3.71 4.78
C ARG A 185 26.07 4.83 5.71
N SER A 186 26.63 4.45 6.86
CA SER A 186 27.39 5.34 7.74
C SER A 186 28.68 5.76 7.08
#